data_AF-I9EXF2-F1
#
_entry.id   AF-I9EXF2-F1
#
_cell.length_a   1.000
_cell.length_b   1.000
_cell.length_c   1.000
_cell.angle_alpha   90.00
_cell.angle_beta   90.00
_cell.angle_gamma   90.00
#
_symmetry.space_group_name_H-M   'P 1'
#
loop_
_entity.id
_entity.type
_entity.pdbx_description
1 polymer ?
#
loop_
_entity_poly.entity_id
_entity_poly.type
_entity_poly.pdbx_seq_one_letter_code
_entity_poly.pdbx_strand_id
1 'polypeptide(L)'
;MGAEGVINHRNNDYLCDVSLLIKNTFMDFSVKDKIEYIVALISEFAKLHSLAPSQAYRYLDRYKAIDFIDKHYGIAHTQRFEDVISDITAYCQRFGGAIK
;
A
#
# COMPACT_ATOMS: atom_id res chain seq x y z
N MET A 1 4.06 52.39 25.00
CA MET A 1 2.68 52.21 24.48
C MET A 1 2.78 52.34 22.97
N GLY A 2 2.54 51.36 22.12
CA GLY A 2 2.27 49.93 22.26
C GLY A 2 2.85 49.26 21.00
N ALA A 3 3.37 48.03 21.16
CA ALA A 3 3.76 47.20 20.04
C ALA A 3 2.49 46.57 19.47
N GLU A 4 1.97 47.11 18.36
CA GLU A 4 0.90 46.42 17.62
C GLU A 4 1.54 45.47 16.61
N GLY A 5 1.32 44.19 16.89
CA GLY A 5 1.87 43.07 16.16
C GLY A 5 1.23 42.93 14.78
N VAL A 6 2.08 42.88 13.76
CA VAL A 6 1.74 42.30 12.46
C VAL A 6 1.85 40.77 12.59
N ILE A 7 0.80 40.15 13.13
CA ILE A 7 0.66 38.70 13.10
C ILE A 7 0.29 38.32 11.66
N ASN A 8 1.27 37.67 11.02
CA ASN A 8 1.28 37.16 9.66
C ASN A 8 0.04 36.26 9.41
N HIS A 9 -0.91 36.74 8.60
CA HIS A 9 -2.11 36.00 8.19
C HIS A 9 -1.75 34.95 7.11
N ARG A 10 -0.79 34.06 7.41
CA ARG A 10 -0.45 32.88 6.61
C ARG A 10 -0.45 31.63 7.49
N ASN A 11 -1.62 31.26 7.97
CA ASN A 11 -1.82 29.98 8.66
C ASN A 11 -3.24 29.47 8.38
N ASN A 12 -3.49 28.98 7.16
CA ASN A 12 -4.56 27.99 6.96
C ASN A 12 -4.42 27.14 5.69
N ASP A 13 -3.52 27.47 4.78
CA ASP A 13 -3.41 26.75 3.49
C ASP A 13 -2.70 25.39 3.62
N TYR A 14 -1.95 25.16 4.70
CA TYR A 14 -1.39 23.83 4.99
C TYR A 14 -2.43 22.88 5.60
N LEU A 15 -3.46 23.41 6.28
CA LEU A 15 -4.49 22.62 6.95
C LEU A 15 -5.52 22.06 5.96
N CYS A 16 -5.80 22.76 4.86
CA CYS A 16 -6.61 22.21 3.77
C CYS A 16 -5.85 21.11 3.00
N ASP A 17 -4.53 21.22 2.89
CA ASP A 17 -3.68 20.24 2.22
C ASP A 17 -3.53 18.94 3.05
N VAL A 18 -3.29 19.02 4.37
CA VAL A 18 -3.36 17.79 5.21
C VAL A 18 -4.76 17.20 5.28
N SER A 19 -5.83 18.00 5.24
CA SER A 19 -7.20 17.46 5.12
C SER A 19 -7.43 16.76 3.78
N LEU A 20 -6.80 17.22 2.69
CA LEU A 20 -6.84 16.56 1.39
C LEU A 20 -6.02 15.26 1.42
N LEU A 21 -4.85 15.28 2.06
CA LEU A 21 -3.99 14.11 2.27
C LEU A 21 -4.68 13.05 3.16
N ILE A 22 -5.39 13.47 4.21
CA ILE A 22 -6.16 12.61 5.12
C ILE A 22 -7.45 12.09 4.44
N LYS A 23 -8.08 12.88 3.56
CA LYS A 23 -9.18 12.39 2.72
C LYS A 23 -8.69 11.41 1.65
N ASN A 24 -7.47 11.60 1.13
CA ASN A 24 -6.87 10.74 0.13
C ASN A 24 -6.36 9.41 0.72
N THR A 25 -6.05 9.35 2.02
CA THR A 25 -5.80 8.09 2.73
C THR A 25 -7.08 7.31 3.06
N PHE A 26 -8.25 7.95 2.93
CA PHE A 26 -9.57 7.32 2.99
C PHE A 26 -10.27 7.38 1.62
N MET A 27 -9.52 7.19 0.53
CA MET A 27 -10.11 6.89 -0.78
C MET A 27 -10.87 5.57 -0.65
N ASP A 28 -12.19 5.62 -0.87
CA ASP A 28 -13.02 4.43 -1.04
C ASP A 28 -12.67 3.78 -2.39
N PHE A 29 -11.51 3.13 -2.44
CA PHE A 29 -11.07 2.38 -3.61
C PHE A 29 -12.09 1.30 -3.91
N SER A 30 -12.50 1.17 -5.18
CA SER A 30 -13.53 0.21 -5.50
C SER A 30 -13.04 -1.21 -5.21
N VAL A 31 -13.95 -2.07 -4.75
CA VAL A 31 -13.67 -3.49 -4.53
C VAL A 31 -13.09 -4.13 -5.80
N LYS A 32 -13.53 -3.67 -6.98
CA LYS A 32 -13.02 -4.12 -8.27
C LYS A 32 -11.52 -3.81 -8.44
N ASP A 33 -11.11 -2.57 -8.19
CA ASP A 33 -9.70 -2.15 -8.37
C ASP A 33 -8.76 -2.93 -7.45
N LYS A 34 -9.21 -3.19 -6.22
CA LYS A 34 -8.46 -4.00 -5.25
C LYS A 34 -8.33 -5.45 -5.72
N ILE A 35 -9.41 -6.06 -6.20
CA ILE A 35 -9.40 -7.43 -6.71
C ILE A 35 -8.47 -7.54 -7.92
N GLU A 36 -8.57 -6.62 -8.89
CA GLU A 36 -7.72 -6.61 -10.08
C GLU A 36 -6.24 -6.50 -9.70
N TYR A 37 -5.91 -5.61 -8.75
CA TYR A 37 -4.56 -5.47 -8.24
C TYR A 37 -4.05 -6.71 -7.52
N ILE A 38 -4.85 -7.33 -6.65
CA ILE A 38 -4.46 -8.56 -5.93
C ILE A 38 -4.21 -9.70 -6.93
N VAL A 39 -5.05 -9.84 -7.96
CA VAL A 39 -4.86 -10.86 -9.00
C VAL A 39 -3.57 -10.61 -9.80
N ALA A 40 -3.29 -9.35 -10.15
CA ALA A 40 -2.04 -8.97 -10.81
C ALA A 40 -0.82 -9.25 -9.92
N LEU A 41 -0.90 -8.89 -8.64
CA LEU A 41 0.16 -9.12 -7.64
C LEU A 41 0.47 -10.61 -7.48
N ILE A 42 -0.56 -11.46 -7.37
CA ILE A 42 -0.37 -12.93 -7.32
C ILE A 42 0.32 -13.43 -8.59
N SER A 43 -0.07 -12.91 -9.76
CA SER A 43 0.49 -13.32 -11.04
C SER A 43 1.96 -12.92 -11.18
N GLU A 44 2.33 -11.70 -10.79
CA GLU A 44 3.72 -11.24 -10.80
C GLU A 44 4.58 -11.95 -9.74
N PHE A 45 4.03 -12.18 -8.54
CA PHE A 45 4.69 -12.99 -7.51
C PHE A 45 5.01 -14.39 -8.02
N ALA A 46 4.05 -15.03 -8.70
CA ALA A 46 4.22 -16.34 -9.28
C ALA A 46 5.33 -16.38 -10.34
N LYS A 47 5.37 -15.37 -11.23
CA LYS A 47 6.43 -15.25 -12.25
C LYS A 47 7.80 -15.07 -11.61
N LEU A 48 7.93 -14.14 -10.65
CA LEU A 48 9.21 -13.79 -10.04
C LEU A 48 9.81 -14.96 -9.26
N HIS A 49 8.97 -15.74 -8.57
CA HIS A 49 9.39 -16.89 -7.77
C HIS A 49 9.26 -18.24 -8.50
N SER A 50 8.97 -18.24 -9.81
CA SER A 50 8.82 -19.47 -10.62
C SER A 50 7.81 -20.47 -10.05
N LEU A 51 6.65 -19.98 -9.63
CA LEU A 51 5.56 -20.76 -9.06
C LEU A 51 4.37 -20.84 -10.01
N ALA A 52 3.54 -21.87 -9.85
CA ALA A 52 2.19 -21.81 -10.38
C ALA A 52 1.37 -20.72 -9.65
N PRO A 53 0.44 -20.01 -10.32
CA PRO A 53 -0.40 -18.99 -9.68
C PRO A 53 -1.14 -19.50 -8.44
N SER A 54 -1.57 -20.76 -8.44
CA SER A 54 -2.23 -21.39 -7.29
C SER A 54 -1.28 -21.61 -6.10
N GLN A 55 0.01 -21.91 -6.35
CA GLN A 55 1.02 -22.02 -5.31
C GLN A 55 1.34 -20.64 -4.70
N ALA A 56 1.48 -19.62 -5.56
CA ALA A 56 1.67 -18.24 -5.13
C ALA A 56 0.50 -17.75 -4.26
N TYR A 57 -0.75 -17.94 -4.71
CA TYR A 57 -1.93 -17.59 -3.92
C TYR A 57 -1.92 -18.28 -2.55
N ARG A 58 -1.72 -19.61 -2.51
CA ARG A 58 -1.71 -20.37 -1.25
C ARG A 58 -0.59 -19.93 -0.30
N TYR A 59 0.56 -19.54 -0.84
CA TYR A 59 1.67 -19.02 -0.05
C TYR A 59 1.35 -17.66 0.54
N LEU A 60 0.87 -16.73 -0.28
CA LEU A 60 0.51 -15.37 0.15
C LEU A 60 -0.64 -15.36 1.16
N ASP A 61 -1.66 -16.22 0.95
CA ASP A 61 -2.77 -16.39 1.88
C ASP A 61 -2.31 -16.97 3.23
N ARG A 62 -1.45 -18.00 3.21
CA ARG A 62 -0.89 -18.63 4.42
C ARG A 62 -0.24 -17.61 5.35
N TYR A 63 0.53 -16.67 4.81
CA TYR A 63 1.25 -15.67 5.60
C TYR A 63 0.49 -14.34 5.74
N LYS A 64 -0.79 -14.30 5.36
CA LYS A 64 -1.66 -13.10 5.48
C LYS A 64 -1.16 -11.91 4.65
N ALA A 65 -0.41 -12.17 3.59
CA ALA A 65 0.07 -11.12 2.68
C ALA A 65 -1.06 -10.51 1.84
N ILE A 66 -2.09 -11.28 1.50
CA ILE A 66 -3.28 -10.76 0.79
C ILE A 66 -4.03 -9.77 1.69
N ASP A 67 -4.30 -10.14 2.94
CA ASP A 67 -4.93 -9.24 3.92
C ASP A 67 -4.08 -7.98 4.17
N PHE A 68 -2.76 -8.13 4.17
CA PHE A 68 -1.83 -7.01 4.31
C PHE A 68 -1.93 -6.05 3.12
N ILE A 69 -1.90 -6.57 1.88
CA ILE A 69 -2.01 -5.75 0.67
C ILE A 69 -3.37 -5.08 0.56
N ASP A 70 -4.47 -5.76 0.89
CA ASP A 70 -5.82 -5.17 0.87
C ASP A 70 -5.91 -3.94 1.81
N LYS A 71 -5.34 -4.04 3.01
CA LYS A 71 -5.28 -2.94 3.98
C LYS A 71 -4.39 -1.79 3.56
N HIS A 72 -3.32 -2.07 2.81
CA HIS A 72 -2.33 -1.08 2.38
C HIS A 72 -2.45 -0.72 0.89
N TYR A 73 -3.56 -1.09 0.24
CA TYR A 73 -3.77 -0.90 -1.19
C TYR A 73 -3.51 0.55 -1.63
N GLY A 74 -3.97 1.53 -0.84
CA GLY A 74 -3.81 2.95 -1.13
C GLY A 74 -2.36 3.43 -1.27
N ILE A 75 -1.40 2.67 -0.75
CA ILE A 75 0.04 2.93 -0.87
C ILE A 75 0.69 1.95 -1.85
N ALA A 76 0.27 0.68 -1.85
CA ALA A 76 0.87 -0.33 -2.71
C ALA A 76 0.60 -0.07 -4.21
N HIS A 77 -0.58 0.44 -4.57
CA HIS A 77 -0.96 0.65 -5.98
C HIS A 77 -0.20 1.78 -6.69
N THR A 78 0.43 2.69 -5.94
CA THR A 78 1.23 3.79 -6.51
C THR A 78 2.69 3.42 -6.69
N GLN A 79 3.10 2.26 -6.17
CA GLN A 79 4.47 1.76 -6.25
C GLN A 79 4.64 0.83 -7.44
N ARG A 80 5.91 0.61 -7.81
CA ARG A 80 6.24 -0.37 -8.85
C ARG A 80 5.98 -1.77 -8.32
N PHE A 81 5.51 -2.66 -9.19
CA PHE A 81 5.25 -4.05 -8.82
C PHE A 81 6.49 -4.74 -8.26
N GLU A 82 7.67 -4.52 -8.84
CA GLU A 82 8.88 -5.21 -8.39
C GLU A 82 9.23 -4.87 -6.92
N ASP A 83 9.03 -3.61 -6.53
CA ASP A 83 9.27 -3.13 -5.17
C ASP A 83 8.24 -3.73 -4.20
N VAL A 84 6.96 -3.72 -4.57
CA VAL A 84 5.88 -4.32 -3.75
C VAL A 84 6.07 -5.83 -3.60
N ILE A 85 6.49 -6.54 -4.65
CA ILE A 85 6.76 -7.99 -4.58
C ILE A 85 7.94 -8.25 -3.64
N SER A 86 9.02 -7.46 -3.71
CA SER A 86 10.15 -7.56 -2.79
C SER A 86 9.72 -7.38 -1.33
N ASP A 87 8.91 -6.34 -1.06
CA ASP A 87 8.38 -6.06 0.27
C ASP A 87 7.49 -7.19 0.78
N ILE A 88 6.66 -7.77 -0.09
CA ILE A 88 5.77 -8.89 0.26
C ILE A 88 6.54 -10.18 0.51
N THR A 89 7.60 -10.43 -0.25
CA THR A 89 8.51 -11.55 -0.02
C THR A 89 9.19 -11.42 1.34
N ALA A 90 9.73 -10.23 1.64
CA ALA A 90 10.34 -9.94 2.93
C ALA A 90 9.33 -10.03 4.09
N TYR A 91 8.10 -9.53 3.89
CA TYR A 91 7.00 -9.67 4.85
C TYR A 91 6.74 -11.15 5.14
N CYS A 92 6.54 -11.99 4.11
CA CYS A 92 6.28 -13.41 4.31
C CYS A 92 7.44 -14.11 5.04
N GLN A 93 8.68 -13.78 4.69
CA GLN A 93 9.88 -14.35 5.33
C GLN A 93 9.98 -14.01 6.82
N ARG A 94 9.60 -12.79 7.24
CA ARG A 94 9.54 -12.40 8.66
C ARG A 94 8.54 -13.23 9.47
N PHE A 95 7.52 -13.80 8.80
CA PHE A 95 6.52 -14.68 9.41
C PHE A 95 6.79 -16.18 9.15
N GLY A 96 8.01 -16.55 8.75
CA GLY A 96 8.43 -17.95 8.56
C GLY A 96 8.27 -18.50 7.14
N GLY A 97 7.95 -17.65 6.16
CA GLY A 97 7.99 -17.97 4.75
C GLY A 97 9.40 -18.30 4.26
N ALA A 98 9.51 -19.30 3.37
CA ALA A 98 10.81 -19.85 2.95
C ALA A 98 10.99 -19.89 1.41
N ILE A 99 10.32 -19.00 0.69
CA ILE A 99 10.55 -18.82 -0.75
C ILE A 99 11.83 -18.00 -0.98
N LYS A 100 12.60 -18.42 -2.00
CA LYS A 100 13.81 -17.74 -2.47
C LYS A 100 13.46 -16.68 -3.50
#